data_AF-A0A1H1HUA8-F1
#
_entry.id   AF-A0A1H1HUA8-F1
#
_cell.length_a   1.000
_cell.length_b   1.000
_cell.length_c   1.000
_cell.angle_alpha   90.00
_cell.angle_beta   90.00
_cell.angle_gamma   90.00
#
_symmetry.space_group_name_H-M   'P 1'
#
loop_
_entity.id
_entity.type
_entity.pdbx_description
1 polymer ?
#
loop_
_entity_poly.entity_id
_entity_poly.type
_entity_poly.pdbx_seq_one_letter_code
_entity_poly.pdbx_strand_id
1 'polypeptide(L)'
;MVLCAALVAAWLSTSAKGQEAVQVAPFDVVAMLLHVLLAEKACKNFVVDQGAFKRYLADHGIEAAQLSRTGPYGAEVVQTRRKLRTAFARHNKETCDLSFAMFGPNGAAIPGLVIAR
;
A
#
# COMPACT_ATOMS: atom_id res chain seq x y z
N MET A 1 -48.59 -38.03 -34.29
CA MET A 1 -48.69 -37.49 -32.91
C MET A 1 -47.45 -37.91 -32.14
N VAL A 2 -46.59 -36.95 -31.76
CA VAL A 2 -45.61 -36.85 -30.64
C VAL A 2 -44.84 -35.55 -30.97
N LEU A 3 -45.28 -34.36 -30.53
CA LEU A 3 -44.81 -33.61 -29.34
C LEU A 3 -43.28 -33.61 -29.23
N CYS A 4 -42.51 -32.52 -29.17
CA CYS A 4 -42.72 -31.23 -28.54
C CYS A 4 -41.65 -30.25 -29.05
N ALA A 5 -42.06 -29.06 -29.47
CA ALA A 5 -41.19 -27.90 -29.62
C ALA A 5 -41.10 -27.18 -28.26
N ALA A 6 -39.89 -26.98 -27.74
CA ALA A 6 -39.50 -25.89 -26.83
C ALA A 6 -38.07 -26.12 -26.33
N LEU A 7 -37.14 -25.21 -26.63
CA LEU A 7 -36.41 -24.42 -25.63
C LEU A 7 -35.33 -23.58 -26.32
N VAL A 8 -35.75 -22.37 -26.61
CA VAL A 8 -34.93 -21.18 -26.84
C VAL A 8 -34.14 -20.88 -25.55
N ALA A 9 -32.94 -20.31 -25.73
CA ALA A 9 -32.13 -19.61 -24.74
C ALA A 9 -31.47 -20.45 -23.63
N ALA A 10 -30.25 -20.90 -23.94
CA ALA A 10 -29.20 -21.06 -22.94
C ALA A 10 -28.02 -20.13 -23.29
N TRP A 11 -28.14 -18.89 -22.84
CA TRP A 11 -27.10 -18.13 -22.14
C TRP A 11 -25.77 -17.94 -22.89
N LEU A 12 -25.58 -16.77 -23.52
CA LEU A 12 -24.76 -15.70 -22.93
C LEU A 12 -24.25 -16.01 -21.50
N SER A 13 -22.99 -16.44 -21.42
CA SER A 13 -22.14 -16.20 -20.25
C SER A 13 -20.76 -15.84 -20.75
N THR A 14 -20.69 -14.59 -21.18
CA THR A 14 -19.59 -13.65 -20.96
C THR A 14 -18.48 -14.16 -20.05
N SER A 15 -17.27 -14.19 -20.60
CA SER A 15 -16.10 -13.52 -20.03
C SER A 15 -15.96 -13.61 -18.50
N ALA A 16 -15.44 -14.74 -18.02
CA ALA A 16 -14.62 -14.74 -16.82
C ALA A 16 -13.16 -14.85 -17.27
N LYS A 17 -12.63 -13.76 -17.86
CA LYS A 17 -11.21 -13.47 -17.72
C LYS A 17 -10.99 -13.47 -16.21
N GLY A 18 -10.29 -14.47 -15.69
CA GLY A 18 -10.02 -14.59 -14.26
C GLY A 18 -9.52 -13.24 -13.78
N GLN A 19 -10.34 -12.55 -13.00
CA GLN A 19 -9.82 -11.54 -12.11
C GLN A 19 -9.02 -12.35 -11.11
N GLU A 20 -7.71 -12.51 -11.38
CA GLU A 20 -6.77 -12.77 -10.31
C GLU A 20 -7.10 -11.76 -9.22
N ALA A 21 -7.60 -12.26 -8.10
CA ALA A 21 -7.89 -11.42 -6.96
C ALA A 21 -6.57 -10.78 -6.57
N VAL A 22 -6.42 -9.49 -6.91
CA VAL A 22 -5.24 -8.69 -6.57
C VAL A 22 -4.95 -8.96 -5.10
N GLN A 23 -3.80 -9.57 -4.82
CA GLN A 23 -3.45 -9.94 -3.47
C GLN A 23 -3.36 -8.65 -2.64
N VAL A 24 -4.27 -8.49 -1.70
CA VAL A 24 -4.30 -7.32 -0.82
C VAL A 24 -3.30 -7.58 0.29
N ALA A 25 -2.28 -6.73 0.39
CA ALA A 25 -1.26 -6.85 1.42
C ALA A 25 -1.86 -6.63 2.81
N PRO A 26 -1.36 -7.31 3.85
CA PRO A 26 -1.75 -7.02 5.22
C PRO A 26 -1.64 -5.51 5.56
N PHE A 27 -2.61 -4.99 6.30
CA PHE A 27 -2.69 -3.54 6.53
C PHE A 27 -1.51 -2.97 7.33
N ASP A 28 -0.87 -3.76 8.19
CA ASP A 28 0.35 -3.37 8.90
C ASP A 28 1.49 -3.02 7.93
N VAL A 29 1.64 -3.76 6.83
CA VAL A 29 2.59 -3.44 5.75
C VAL A 29 2.20 -2.14 5.05
N VAL A 30 0.92 -1.96 4.74
CA VAL A 30 0.39 -0.70 4.17
C VAL A 30 0.65 0.48 5.11
N ALA A 31 0.40 0.32 6.41
CA ALA A 31 0.61 1.35 7.43
C ALA A 31 2.09 1.71 7.56
N MET A 32 2.99 0.73 7.49
CA MET A 32 4.44 0.93 7.48
C MET A 32 4.89 1.75 6.27
N LEU A 33 4.41 1.43 5.07
CA LEU A 33 4.69 2.18 3.84
C LEU A 33 4.14 3.60 3.90
N LEU A 34 2.96 3.80 4.50
CA LEU A 34 2.41 5.13 4.75
C LEU A 34 3.27 5.94 5.73
N HIS A 35 3.87 5.30 6.74
CA HIS A 35 4.82 5.95 7.65
C HIS A 35 6.01 6.48 6.86
N VAL A 36 6.65 5.66 6.04
CA VAL A 36 7.80 6.05 5.21
C VAL A 36 7.48 7.28 4.34
N LEU A 37 6.35 7.25 3.62
CA LEU A 37 5.94 8.35 2.74
C LEU A 37 5.60 9.64 3.50
N LEU A 38 5.16 9.55 4.76
CA LEU A 38 4.92 10.72 5.60
C LEU A 38 6.21 11.23 6.24
N ALA A 39 7.12 10.34 6.62
CA ALA A 39 8.44 10.67 7.14
C ALA A 39 9.23 11.49 6.11
N GLU A 40 9.22 11.09 4.83
CA GLU A 40 9.84 11.86 3.74
C GLU A 40 9.35 13.30 3.67
N LYS A 41 8.05 13.52 3.92
CA LYS A 41 7.44 14.86 3.85
C LYS A 41 7.67 15.69 5.10
N ALA A 42 7.82 15.04 6.26
CA ALA A 42 7.94 15.72 7.55
C ALA A 42 9.39 15.95 7.99
N CYS A 43 10.29 15.02 7.66
CA CYS A 43 11.68 15.01 8.10
C CYS A 43 12.59 15.65 7.07
N LYS A 44 13.29 16.73 7.45
CA LYS A 44 14.07 17.57 6.50
C LYS A 44 15.25 16.86 5.84
N ASN A 45 15.83 15.86 6.51
CA ASN A 45 17.03 15.13 6.08
C ASN A 45 16.71 13.72 5.56
N PHE A 46 15.46 13.46 5.19
CA PHE A 46 15.02 12.16 4.68
C PHE A 46 14.72 12.26 3.19
N VAL A 47 15.19 11.27 2.45
CA VAL A 47 14.75 11.01 1.08
C VAL A 47 14.37 9.54 1.01
N VAL A 48 13.26 9.22 0.33
CA VAL A 48 12.90 7.82 0.06
C VAL A 48 13.62 7.39 -1.21
N ASP A 49 14.41 6.32 -1.14
CA ASP A 49 14.94 5.68 -2.33
C ASP A 49 13.78 5.06 -3.10
N GLN A 50 13.39 5.74 -4.18
CA GLN A 50 12.25 5.35 -5.01
C GLN A 50 12.47 4.00 -5.70
N GLY A 51 13.72 3.58 -5.93
CA GLY A 51 14.06 2.28 -6.49
C GLY A 51 13.90 1.16 -5.46
N ALA A 52 14.36 1.37 -4.22
CA ALA A 52 14.12 0.45 -3.11
C ALA A 52 12.62 0.35 -2.79
N PHE A 53 11.91 1.48 -2.75
CA PHE A 53 10.47 1.52 -2.48
C PHE A 53 9.67 0.75 -3.55
N LYS A 54 9.94 0.99 -4.84
CA LYS A 54 9.25 0.27 -5.93
C LYS A 54 9.57 -1.22 -5.95
N ARG A 55 10.83 -1.61 -5.68
CA ARG A 55 11.21 -3.02 -5.57
C ARG A 55 10.46 -3.70 -4.43
N TYR A 56 10.43 -3.09 -3.25
CA TYR A 56 9.67 -3.62 -2.11
C TYR A 56 8.18 -3.82 -2.44
N LEU A 57 7.55 -2.85 -3.12
CA LEU A 57 6.17 -3.01 -3.57
C LEU A 57 6.01 -4.21 -4.52
N ALA A 58 6.90 -4.35 -5.50
CA ALA A 58 6.85 -5.44 -6.48
C ALA A 58 7.10 -6.82 -5.83
N ASP A 59 8.13 -6.93 -5.00
CA ASP A 59 8.54 -8.16 -4.32
C ASP A 59 7.46 -8.68 -3.35
N HIS A 60 6.50 -7.84 -2.97
CA HIS A 60 5.42 -8.17 -2.06
C HIS A 60 4.03 -8.06 -2.69
N GLY A 61 3.94 -7.91 -4.02
CA GLY A 61 2.66 -7.84 -4.74
C GLY A 61 1.78 -6.66 -4.32
N ILE A 62 2.38 -5.57 -3.84
CA ILE A 62 1.66 -4.41 -3.31
C ILE A 62 1.45 -3.40 -4.42
N GLU A 63 0.20 -3.20 -4.80
CA GLU A 63 -0.14 -2.14 -5.73
C GLU A 63 -0.20 -0.77 -5.03
N ALA A 64 0.27 0.28 -5.71
CA ALA A 64 0.23 1.65 -5.18
C ALA A 64 -1.20 2.12 -4.83
N ALA A 65 -2.22 1.56 -5.49
CA ALA A 65 -3.63 1.83 -5.17
C ALA A 65 -3.99 1.42 -3.73
N GLN A 66 -3.33 0.40 -3.15
CA GLN A 66 -3.55 -0.04 -1.77
C GLN A 66 -3.11 1.00 -0.73
N LEU A 67 -2.22 1.92 -1.10
CA LEU A 67 -1.78 3.04 -0.25
C LEU A 67 -2.74 4.25 -0.32
N SER A 68 -3.86 4.16 -1.03
CA SER A 68 -4.75 5.27 -1.34
C SER A 68 -6.10 5.19 -0.62
N ARG A 69 -6.82 6.33 -0.52
CA ARG A 69 -8.17 6.38 0.08
C ARG A 69 -9.23 5.64 -0.73
N THR A 70 -8.95 5.36 -2.00
CA THR A 70 -9.84 4.64 -2.92
C THR A 70 -9.44 3.18 -3.07
N GLY A 71 -8.39 2.74 -2.37
CA GLY A 71 -7.95 1.36 -2.33
C GLY A 71 -8.74 0.51 -1.32
N PRO A 72 -8.37 -0.78 -1.18
CA PRO A 72 -9.06 -1.74 -0.32
C PRO A 72 -9.18 -1.30 1.16
N TYR A 73 -8.19 -0.58 1.69
CA TYR A 73 -8.16 -0.08 3.08
C TYR A 73 -8.45 1.43 3.18
N GLY A 74 -9.29 1.97 2.31
CA GLY A 74 -9.43 3.43 2.13
C GLY A 74 -9.65 4.20 3.43
N ALA A 75 -10.52 3.70 4.32
CA ALA A 75 -10.80 4.33 5.60
C ALA A 75 -9.60 4.25 6.57
N GLU A 76 -8.98 3.07 6.71
CA GLU A 76 -7.82 2.91 7.59
C GLU A 76 -6.60 3.70 7.09
N VAL A 77 -6.38 3.77 5.77
CA VAL A 77 -5.33 4.59 5.14
C VAL A 77 -5.50 6.06 5.55
N VAL A 78 -6.72 6.59 5.46
CA VAL A 78 -7.00 7.98 5.85
C VAL A 78 -6.76 8.19 7.35
N GLN A 79 -7.24 7.27 8.18
CA GLN A 79 -7.06 7.35 9.63
C GLN A 79 -5.58 7.29 10.03
N THR A 80 -4.82 6.35 9.47
CA THR A 80 -3.39 6.18 9.73
C THR A 80 -2.59 7.39 9.27
N ARG A 81 -2.86 7.93 8.08
CA ARG A 81 -2.24 9.18 7.61
C ARG A 81 -2.51 10.34 8.58
N ARG A 82 -3.74 10.45 9.11
CA ARG A 82 -4.08 11.50 10.10
C ARG A 82 -3.32 11.31 11.41
N LYS A 83 -3.23 10.08 11.92
CA LYS A 83 -2.48 9.74 13.15
C LYS A 83 -1.00 10.09 12.99
N LEU A 84 -0.37 9.61 11.91
CA LEU A 84 1.03 9.88 11.61
C LEU A 84 1.32 11.38 11.46
N ARG A 85 0.49 12.13 10.73
CA ARG A 85 0.64 13.60 10.63
C ARG A 85 0.59 14.27 11.99
N THR A 86 -0.31 13.82 12.86
CA THR A 86 -0.42 14.35 14.23
C THR A 86 0.83 14.01 15.05
N ALA A 87 1.35 12.79 14.92
CA ALA A 87 2.58 12.36 15.58
C ALA A 87 3.78 13.19 15.13
N PHE A 88 4.00 13.34 13.82
CA PHE A 88 5.07 14.19 13.28
C PHE A 88 4.92 15.67 13.67
N ALA A 89 3.69 16.18 13.80
CA ALA A 89 3.46 17.55 14.25
C ALA A 89 3.81 17.75 15.74
N ARG A 90 3.55 16.75 16.59
CA ARG A 90 3.75 16.84 18.05
C ARG A 90 5.15 16.43 18.50
N HIS A 91 5.74 15.44 17.84
CA HIS A 91 6.98 14.78 18.24
C HIS A 91 7.97 14.71 17.07
N ASN A 92 8.13 15.80 16.32
CA ASN A 92 8.83 15.79 15.03
C ASN A 92 10.23 15.15 15.11
N LYS A 93 11.10 15.68 15.97
CA LYS A 93 12.48 15.20 16.12
C LYS A 93 12.54 13.71 16.47
N GLU A 94 11.84 13.30 17.52
CA GLU A 94 11.80 11.91 17.98
C GLU A 94 11.24 10.97 16.91
N THR A 95 10.14 11.34 16.25
CA THR A 95 9.51 10.52 15.21
C THR A 95 10.42 10.40 13.99
N CYS A 96 11.14 11.45 13.61
CA CYS A 96 12.14 11.41 12.54
C CYS A 96 13.34 10.54 12.91
N ASP A 97 13.90 10.69 14.11
CA ASP A 97 15.05 9.88 14.57
C ASP A 97 14.67 8.38 14.60
N LEU A 98 13.47 8.04 15.09
CA LEU A 98 12.91 6.68 15.05
C LEU A 98 12.71 6.18 13.62
N SER A 99 12.15 7.00 12.73
CA SER A 99 11.96 6.62 11.33
C SER A 99 13.29 6.27 10.64
N PHE A 100 14.39 6.93 11.02
CA PHE A 100 15.71 6.70 10.42
C PHE A 100 16.27 5.37 10.91
N ALA A 101 16.11 5.08 12.20
CA ALA A 101 16.50 3.80 12.77
C ALA A 101 15.69 2.64 12.18
N MET A 102 14.40 2.84 11.90
CA MET A 102 13.52 1.80 11.35
C MET A 102 13.74 1.54 9.86
N PHE A 103 13.99 2.58 9.05
CA PHE A 103 13.94 2.50 7.58
C PHE A 103 15.20 2.98 6.86
N GLY A 104 16.23 3.44 7.58
CA GLY A 104 17.48 3.95 7.01
C GLY A 104 18.27 2.89 6.21
N PRO A 105 19.52 3.19 5.82
CA PRO A 105 20.34 2.28 5.00
C PRO A 105 20.43 0.84 5.56
N ASN A 106 20.47 0.72 6.89
CA ASN A 106 20.49 -0.56 7.61
C ASN A 106 19.19 -0.82 8.40
N GLY A 107 18.11 -0.09 8.08
CA GLY A 107 16.87 -0.08 8.85
C GLY A 107 16.30 -1.48 9.09
N ALA A 108 15.72 -1.70 10.26
CA ALA A 108 15.25 -3.03 10.68
C ALA A 108 13.99 -3.50 9.95
N ALA A 109 13.14 -2.57 9.49
CA ALA A 109 11.86 -2.91 8.86
C ALA A 109 11.98 -3.08 7.35
N ILE A 110 12.59 -2.10 6.67
CA ILE A 110 12.85 -2.15 5.23
C ILE A 110 14.23 -1.52 4.97
N PRO A 111 15.29 -2.33 4.85
CA PRO A 111 16.65 -1.84 4.64
C PRO A 111 16.77 -1.01 3.35
N GLY A 112 17.51 0.10 3.41
CA GLY A 112 17.82 0.93 2.24
C GLY A 112 16.66 1.79 1.74
N LEU A 113 15.53 1.82 2.46
CA LEU A 113 14.34 2.54 2.00
C LEU A 113 14.45 4.06 2.16
N VAL A 114 15.11 4.50 3.21
CA VAL A 114 15.41 5.90 3.50
C VAL A 114 16.90 6.15 3.37
N ILE A 115 17.26 7.25 2.72
CA ILE A 115 18.62 7.77 2.65
C ILE A 115 18.68 9.18 3.27
N ALA A 116 19.83 9.53 3.83
CA ALA A 116 20.07 10.89 4.31
C ALA A 116 20.11 11.85 3.12
N ARG A 117 19.48 13.01 3.29
CA ARG A 117 19.52 14.10 2.30
C ARG A 117 20.86 14.84 2.30
#